data_AF-A0A1I2EVY6-F1
#
_entry.id   AF-A0A1I2EVY6-F1
#
_cell.length_a   1.000
_cell.length_b   1.000
_cell.length_c   1.000
_cell.angle_alpha   90.00
_cell.angle_beta   90.00
_cell.angle_gamma   90.00
#
_symmetry.space_group_name_H-M   'P 1'
#
loop_
_entity.id
_entity.type
_entity.pdbx_description
1 polymer ?
#
loop_
_entity_poly.entity_id
_entity_poly.type
_entity_poly.pdbx_seq_one_letter_code
_entity_poly.pdbx_strand_id
1 'polypeptide(L)'
;MTKIFMDEKTKHWVRKNGGTVALYPFYPLNPNKGKGPIDVMVMLERPENMQEMTVTMIDELEVYVHRDIQAKRSLKIHRTGYGPFQHLCCSGMKRFKKQLPA
;
A
#
# COMPACT_ATOMS: atom_id res chain seq x y z
N MET A 1 0.34 -1.35 -15.36
CA MET A 1 -0.47 -1.59 -14.16
C MET A 1 0.40 -2.27 -13.11
N THR A 2 0.39 -1.80 -11.86
CA THR A 2 1.21 -2.40 -10.79
C THR A 2 0.65 -3.76 -10.42
N LYS A 3 1.47 -4.82 -10.48
CA LYS A 3 1.05 -6.16 -10.04
C LYS A 3 1.00 -6.19 -8.51
N ILE A 4 -0.18 -6.46 -7.94
CA ILE A 4 -0.39 -6.54 -6.50
C ILE A 4 -0.74 -7.99 -6.15
N PHE A 5 -0.09 -8.52 -5.12
CA PHE A 5 -0.33 -9.87 -4.61
C PHE A 5 -0.83 -9.84 -3.17
N MET A 6 -1.80 -10.71 -2.90
CA MET A 6 -2.37 -10.96 -1.59
C MET A 6 -2.63 -12.47 -1.47
N ASP A 7 -2.26 -13.10 -0.36
CA ASP A 7 -2.61 -14.51 -0.12
C ASP A 7 -4.06 -14.64 0.39
N GLU A 8 -4.63 -15.85 0.31
CA GLU A 8 -6.03 -16.08 0.69
C GLU A 8 -6.35 -15.71 2.14
N LYS A 9 -5.41 -15.95 3.05
CA LYS A 9 -5.58 -15.60 4.47
C LYS A 9 -5.69 -14.09 4.64
N THR A 10 -4.86 -13.33 3.93
CA THR A 10 -4.87 -11.87 3.93
C THR A 10 -6.13 -11.35 3.25
N LYS A 11 -6.56 -11.91 2.11
CA LYS A 11 -7.83 -11.55 1.45
C LYS A 11 -9.02 -11.72 2.38
N HIS A 12 -9.13 -12.88 3.03
CA HIS A 12 -10.20 -13.14 3.99
C HIS A 12 -10.21 -12.14 5.15
N TRP A 13 -9.03 -11.79 5.65
CA TRP A 13 -8.90 -10.80 6.71
C TRP A 13 -9.31 -9.40 6.23
N VAL A 14 -8.92 -8.98 5.03
CA VAL A 14 -9.35 -7.71 4.43
C VAL A 14 -10.87 -7.66 4.23
N ARG A 15 -11.48 -8.75 3.72
CA ARG A 15 -12.95 -8.85 3.58
C ARG A 15 -13.67 -8.60 4.91
N LYS A 16 -13.18 -9.22 5.97
CA LYS A 16 -13.73 -9.04 7.33
C LYS A 16 -13.61 -7.62 7.86
N ASN A 17 -12.66 -6.85 7.35
CA ASN A 17 -12.38 -5.47 7.78
C ASN A 17 -12.84 -4.42 6.74
N GLY A 18 -13.85 -4.74 5.93
CA GLY A 18 -14.50 -3.76 5.04
C GLY A 18 -14.14 -3.89 3.56
N GLY A 19 -13.25 -4.83 3.17
CA GLY A 19 -12.98 -5.13 1.76
C GLY A 19 -12.12 -4.12 1.03
N THR A 20 -11.57 -3.12 1.73
CA THR A 20 -10.76 -2.05 1.15
C THR A 20 -9.37 -1.99 1.77
N VAL A 21 -8.36 -1.68 0.95
CA VAL A 21 -7.00 -1.37 1.41
C VAL A 21 -6.50 -0.13 0.67
N ALA A 22 -6.02 0.87 1.40
CA ALA A 22 -5.35 2.04 0.85
C ALA A 22 -3.87 2.06 1.26
N LEU A 23 -2.99 2.34 0.30
CA LEU A 23 -1.54 2.46 0.50
C LEU A 23 -1.12 3.91 0.34
N TYR A 24 -0.61 4.51 1.42
CA TYR A 24 -0.08 5.87 1.46
C TYR A 24 1.45 5.88 1.62
N PRO A 25 2.15 6.83 1.00
CA PRO A 25 3.59 6.96 1.21
C PRO A 25 3.82 7.52 2.62
N PHE A 26 4.71 6.87 3.37
CA PHE A 26 5.16 7.31 4.68
C PHE A 26 6.63 7.73 4.61
N TYR A 27 6.95 8.92 5.13
CA TYR A 27 8.30 9.50 5.09
C TYR A 27 8.85 9.60 6.52
N PRO A 28 9.39 8.51 7.09
CA PRO A 28 9.72 8.44 8.51
C PRO A 28 10.74 9.50 8.95
N LEU A 29 11.65 9.91 8.05
CA LEU A 29 12.74 10.84 8.38
C LEU A 29 12.52 12.27 7.88
N ASN A 30 11.49 12.52 7.06
CA ASN A 30 11.23 13.86 6.53
C ASN A 30 9.76 14.01 6.10
N PRO A 31 8.86 14.40 7.02
CA PRO A 31 7.44 14.54 6.73
C PRO A 31 7.12 15.67 5.72
N ASN A 32 8.03 16.65 5.52
CA ASN A 32 7.81 17.79 4.61
C ASN A 32 8.21 17.52 3.14
N LYS A 33 8.37 16.23 2.77
CA LYS A 33 8.57 15.65 1.43
C LYS A 33 9.69 16.19 0.54
N GLY A 34 10.48 15.24 0.03
CA GLY A 34 11.19 15.35 -1.24
C GLY A 34 12.41 14.44 -1.35
N LYS A 35 13.08 14.15 -0.23
CA LYS A 35 14.32 13.39 -0.18
C LYS A 35 14.31 12.42 1.00
N GLY A 36 14.71 11.17 0.75
CA GLY A 36 14.88 10.15 1.79
C GLY A 36 14.16 8.84 1.50
N PRO A 37 14.29 7.85 2.41
CA PRO A 37 13.61 6.58 2.30
C PRO A 37 12.10 6.76 2.46
N ILE A 38 11.35 6.09 1.59
CA ILE A 38 9.89 5.99 1.63
C ILE A 38 9.52 4.62 2.17
N ASP A 39 8.53 4.61 3.08
CA ASP A 39 7.81 3.42 3.51
C ASP A 39 6.33 3.54 3.11
N VAL A 40 5.52 2.54 3.45
CA VAL A 40 4.10 2.50 3.11
C VAL A 40 3.26 2.36 4.36
N MET A 41 2.35 3.30 4.55
CA MET A 41 1.27 3.21 5.53
C MET A 41 0.08 2.52 4.87
N VAL A 42 -0.45 1.49 5.54
CA VAL A 42 -1.59 0.70 5.07
C VAL A 42 -2.82 1.07 5.89
N MET A 43 -3.91 1.43 5.22
CA MET A 43 -5.19 1.77 5.83
C MET A 43 -6.30 0.86 5.28
N LEU A 44 -7.33 0.58 6.07
CA LEU A 44 -8.45 -0.30 5.73
C LEU A 44 -9.72 0.47 5.31
N GLU A 45 -9.54 1.73 4.95
CA GLU A 45 -10.61 2.65 4.59
C GLU A 45 -10.41 3.17 3.18
N ARG A 46 -11.50 3.65 2.59
CA ARG A 46 -11.44 4.32 1.29
C ARG A 46 -10.73 5.67 1.44
N PRO A 47 -9.86 6.06 0.50
CA PRO A 47 -9.23 7.36 0.50
C PRO A 47 -10.26 8.49 0.42
N GLU A 48 -10.04 9.56 1.18
CA GLU A 48 -10.82 10.81 1.02
C GLU A 48 -10.49 11.49 -0.31
N ASN A 49 -9.21 11.45 -0.72
CA ASN A 49 -8.75 12.02 -1.98
C ASN A 49 -8.41 10.93 -3.01
N MET A 50 -9.34 10.70 -3.93
CA MET A 50 -9.21 9.70 -4.99
C MET A 50 -8.30 10.17 -6.15
N GLN A 51 -8.01 11.46 -6.28
CA GLN A 51 -7.25 12.00 -7.42
C GLN A 51 -5.79 11.54 -7.44
N GLU A 52 -5.22 11.25 -6.27
CA GLU A 52 -3.83 10.79 -6.14
C GLU A 52 -3.72 9.25 -6.11
N MET A 53 -4.83 8.54 -6.29
CA MET A 53 -4.94 7.11 -6.10
C MET A 53 -5.16 6.38 -7.41
N THR A 54 -4.43 5.28 -7.60
CA THR A 54 -4.78 4.27 -8.59
C THR A 54 -5.52 3.15 -7.90
N VAL A 55 -6.74 2.85 -8.34
CA VAL A 55 -7.53 1.72 -7.83
C VAL A 55 -7.24 0.45 -8.64
N THR A 56 -7.18 -0.69 -7.97
CA THR A 56 -7.06 -2.02 -8.58
C THR A 56 -7.94 -2.99 -7.82
N MET A 57 -8.76 -3.75 -8.56
CA MET A 57 -9.60 -4.80 -7.98
C MET A 57 -8.84 -6.12 -7.90
N ILE A 58 -8.93 -6.79 -6.75
CA ILE A 58 -8.35 -8.14 -6.53
C ILE A 58 -9.41 -8.99 -5.83
N ASP A 59 -10.05 -9.91 -6.54
CA ASP A 59 -11.11 -10.78 -6.00
C ASP A 59 -12.14 -10.01 -5.16
N GLU A 60 -12.70 -8.96 -5.77
CA GLU A 60 -13.70 -8.04 -5.19
C GLU A 60 -13.16 -7.09 -4.10
N LEU A 61 -11.86 -7.12 -3.81
CA LEU A 61 -11.21 -6.19 -2.90
C LEU A 61 -10.75 -4.94 -3.64
N GLU A 62 -11.05 -3.77 -3.06
CA GLU A 62 -10.57 -2.50 -3.57
C GLU A 62 -9.19 -2.20 -2.99
N VAL A 63 -8.17 -2.12 -3.85
CA VAL A 63 -6.82 -1.72 -3.45
C VAL A 63 -6.48 -0.38 -4.07
N TYR A 64 -6.34 0.64 -3.23
CA TYR A 64 -5.93 1.99 -3.61
C TYR A 64 -4.44 2.16 -3.38
N VAL A 65 -3.72 2.61 -4.40
CA VAL A 65 -2.28 2.85 -4.34
C VAL A 65 -2.00 4.31 -4.68
N HIS A 66 -1.42 5.04 -3.74
CA HIS A 66 -1.03 6.43 -3.96
C HIS A 66 0.05 6.53 -5.05
N ARG A 67 -0.03 7.55 -5.90
CA ARG A 67 0.85 7.79 -7.07
C ARG A 67 2.35 7.81 -6.77
N ASP A 68 2.73 8.19 -5.55
CA ASP A 68 4.13 8.21 -5.10
C ASP A 68 4.69 6.81 -4.75
N ILE A 69 3.83 5.80 -4.59
CA ILE A 69 4.27 4.43 -4.30
C ILE A 69 4.58 3.72 -5.60
N GLN A 70 5.86 3.42 -5.81
CA GLN A 70 6.30 2.65 -6.97
C GLN A 70 6.70 1.23 -6.56
N ALA A 71 6.20 0.23 -7.28
CA ALA A 71 6.65 -1.16 -7.11
C ALA A 71 8.05 -1.35 -7.70
N LYS A 72 8.87 -2.21 -7.06
CA LYS A 72 10.12 -2.73 -7.63
C LYS A 72 9.83 -3.72 -8.77
N ARG A 73 8.93 -4.67 -8.50
CA ARG A 73 8.43 -5.68 -9.46
C ARG A 73 6.92 -5.90 -9.25
N SER A 74 6.55 -6.09 -7.99
CA SER A 74 5.17 -6.20 -7.54
C SER A 74 5.05 -5.65 -6.12
N LEU A 75 3.83 -5.29 -5.73
CA LEU A 75 3.49 -5.04 -4.32
C LEU A 75 2.94 -6.33 -3.72
N LYS A 76 3.32 -6.62 -2.47
CA LYS A 76 2.77 -7.73 -1.71
C LYS A 76 2.17 -7.21 -0.42
N ILE A 77 0.84 -7.28 -0.34
CA ILE A 77 0.07 -6.99 0.87
C ILE A 77 -0.08 -8.32 1.61
N HIS A 78 0.30 -8.33 2.88
CA HIS A 78 0.23 -9.52 3.72
C HIS A 78 -0.10 -9.13 5.14
N ARG A 79 -0.83 -10.00 5.84
CA ARG A 79 -1.05 -9.86 7.28
C ARG A 79 0.18 -10.32 8.05
N THR A 80 0.54 -9.57 9.08
CA THR A 80 1.58 -9.93 10.06
C THR A 80 1.06 -9.71 11.49
N GLY A 81 1.88 -10.03 12.49
CA GLY A 81 1.54 -9.94 13.90
C GLY A 81 0.83 -11.19 14.45
N TYR A 82 0.41 -11.14 15.71
CA TYR A 82 -0.18 -12.26 16.44
C TYR A 82 -1.40 -11.84 17.25
N GLY A 83 -2.43 -12.70 17.25
CA GLY A 83 -3.67 -12.49 18.00
C GLY A 83 -4.34 -11.14 17.69
N PRO A 84 -4.66 -10.31 18.70
CA PRO A 84 -5.33 -9.02 18.51
C PRO A 84 -4.43 -7.96 17.86
N PHE A 85 -3.12 -8.19 17.78
CA PHE A 85 -2.14 -7.25 17.20
C PHE A 85 -1.83 -7.54 15.73
N GLN A 86 -2.73 -8.24 15.05
CA GLN A 86 -2.61 -8.48 13.62
C GLN A 86 -2.85 -7.19 12.83
N HIS A 87 -1.95 -6.91 11.90
CA HIS A 87 -2.03 -5.74 11.02
C HIS A 87 -1.58 -6.10 9.61
N LEU A 88 -1.88 -5.23 8.64
CA LEU A 88 -1.41 -5.37 7.27
C LEU A 88 -0.05 -4.69 7.10
N CYS A 89 0.80 -5.33 6.30
CA CYS A 89 2.02 -4.74 5.80
C CYS A 89 2.08 -4.82 4.28
N CYS A 90 2.75 -3.85 3.68
CA CYS A 90 3.05 -3.84 2.26
C CYS A 90 4.56 -3.97 2.06
N SER A 91 4.97 -4.83 1.13
CA SER A 91 6.36 -4.98 0.71
C SER A 91 6.48 -4.93 -0.81
N GLY A 92 7.72 -4.81 -1.32
CA GLY A 92 7.99 -4.76 -2.75
C GLY A 92 7.97 -3.36 -3.37
N MET A 93 7.81 -2.30 -2.56
CA MET A 93 7.95 -0.91 -3.00
C MET A 93 9.42 -0.48 -3.16
N LYS A 94 9.66 0.51 -4.01
CA LYS A 94 10.94 1.22 -4.12
C LYS A 94 11.06 2.20 -2.95
N ARG A 95 12.09 2.03 -2.13
CA ARG A 95 12.38 2.92 -0.99
C ARG A 95 12.98 4.26 -1.40
N PHE A 96 13.65 4.30 -2.55
CA PHE A 96 14.25 5.51 -3.10
C PHE A 96 13.64 5.82 -4.46
N LYS A 97 13.04 7.01 -4.58
CA LYS A 97 12.57 7.51 -5.87
C LYS A 97 13.81 7.88 -6.69
N LYS A 98 14.09 7.12 -7.75
CA LYS A 98 15.13 7.51 -8.72
C LYS A 98 14.65 8.81 -9.34
N GLN A 99 15.44 9.88 -9.26
CA GLN A 99 15.11 11.13 -9.97
C GLN A 99 14.95 10.78 -11.44
N LEU A 100 13.76 11.02 -11.99
CA LEU A 100 13.64 11.21 -13.43
C LEU A 100 14.25 12.60 -13.69
N PRO A 101 15.22 12.74 -14.61
CA PRO A 101 15.67 14.05 -15.04
C PRO A 101 14.46 14.82 -15.59
N ALA A 102 14.39 16.10 -15.21
CA ALA A 102 13.39 17.05 -15.69
C ALA A 102 13.54 17.28 -17.20
#